data_AF-A0A925AEJ0-F1
#
_entry.id   AF-A0A925AEJ0-F1
#
_cell.length_a   1.000
_cell.length_b   1.000
_cell.length_c   1.000
_cell.angle_alpha   90.00
_cell.angle_beta   90.00
_cell.angle_gamma   90.00
#
_symmetry.space_group_name_H-M   'P 1'
#
loop_
_entity.id
_entity.type
_entity.pdbx_description
1 polymer ?
#
loop_
_entity_poly.entity_id
_entity_poly.type
_entity_poly.pdbx_seq_one_letter_code
_entity_poly.pdbx_strand_id
1 'polypeptide(L)' 'MKNKGLLLLLGYLLFSLGITSVIMELVGTHWYFLAWLERAGRLLAFILKILMVLVGVLLIVFARTDWEKEKRESSE' A
#
# COMPACT_ATOMS: atom_id res chain seq x y z
N MET A 1 -1.83 21.02 -7.04
CA MET A 1 -0.74 20.90 -6.03
C MET A 1 -1.19 20.56 -4.59
N LYS A 2 -2.27 19.77 -4.35
CA LYS A 2 -2.65 19.40 -2.96
C LYS A 2 -2.74 17.90 -2.69
N ASN A 3 -2.74 17.07 -3.73
CA ASN A 3 -3.06 15.64 -3.60
C ASN A 3 -1.84 14.72 -3.68
N LYS A 4 -0.70 15.16 -4.23
CA LYS A 4 0.51 14.31 -4.33
C LYS A 4 1.09 13.93 -2.98
N GLY A 5 1.14 14.90 -2.05
CA GLY A 5 1.57 14.64 -0.68
C GLY A 5 0.66 13.64 0.02
N LEU A 6 -0.66 13.77 -0.16
CA LEU A 6 -1.65 12.83 0.38
C LEU A 6 -1.53 11.44 -0.24
N LEU A 7 -1.25 11.33 -1.55
CA LEU A 7 -1.10 10.06 -2.26
C LEU A 7 0.19 9.33 -1.83
N LEU A 8 1.29 10.05 -1.64
CA LEU A 8 2.52 9.52 -1.06
C LEU A 8 2.31 9.07 0.38
N LEU A 9 1.66 9.89 1.20
CA LEU A 9 1.41 9.60 2.62
C LEU A 9 0.48 8.39 2.77
N LEU A 10 -0.55 8.28 1.92
CA LEU A 10 -1.43 7.12 1.84
C LEU A 10 -0.67 5.86 1.41
N GLY A 11 0.17 5.97 0.37
CA GLY A 11 1.00 4.86 -0.09
C GLY A 11 1.96 4.37 1.00
N TYR A 12 2.61 5.29 1.71
CA TYR A 12 3.49 4.98 2.83
C TYR A 12 2.74 4.28 3.96
N LEU A 13 1.58 4.82 4.35
CA LEU A 13 0.75 4.26 5.41
C LEU A 13 0.29 2.84 5.06
N LEU A 14 -0.18 2.64 3.82
CA LEU A 14 -0.63 1.34 3.33
C LEU A 14 0.52 0.33 3.28
N PHE A 15 1.70 0.76 2.83
CA PHE A 15 2.90 -0.06 2.80
C PHE A 15 3.35 -0.48 4.20
N SER A 16 3.43 0.47 5.15
CA SER A 16 3.80 0.19 6.54
C SER A 16 2.82 -0.77 7.21
N LEU A 17 1.51 -0.57 6.99
CA LEU A 17 0.46 -1.46 7.50
C LEU A 17 0.52 -2.85 6.86
N GLY A 18 0.76 -2.93 5.55
CA GLY A 18 0.94 -4.20 4.86
C GLY A 18 2.12 -5.00 5.41
N ILE A 19 3.30 -4.36 5.53
CA ILE A 19 4.51 -5.03 6.02
C ILE A 19 4.32 -5.49 7.46
N THR A 20 3.83 -4.61 8.35
CA THR A 20 3.59 -4.99 9.74
C THR A 20 2.55 -6.10 9.87
N SER A 21 1.56 -6.15 8.99
CA SER A 21 0.60 -7.26 8.94
C SER A 21 1.24 -8.58 8.52
N VAL A 22 2.16 -8.57 7.56
CA VAL A 22 2.90 -9.78 7.16
C VAL A 22 3.83 -10.24 8.28
N ILE A 23 4.50 -9.31 8.96
CA ILE A 23 5.37 -9.62 10.11
C ILE A 23 4.56 -10.23 11.26
N MET A 24 3.41 -9.65 11.61
CA MET A 24 2.51 -10.20 12.65
C MET A 24 2.14 -11.64 12.32
N GLU A 25 1.79 -11.93 11.07
CA GLU A 25 1.42 -13.28 10.65
C GLU A 25 2.59 -14.27 10.76
N LEU A 26 3.83 -13.80 10.56
CA LEU A 26 5.05 -14.56 10.82
C LEU A 26 5.24 -14.90 12.30
N VAL A 27 4.86 -13.99 13.20
CA VAL A 27 4.86 -14.18 14.66
C VAL A 27 3.68 -15.06 15.11
N GLY A 28 2.72 -15.34 14.21
CA GLY A 28 1.49 -16.07 14.52
C GLY A 28 0.41 -15.19 15.16
N THR A 29 0.54 -13.87 15.04
CA THR A 29 -0.45 -12.88 15.47
C THR A 29 -1.12 -12.23 14.26
N HIS A 30 -2.24 -11.58 14.48
CA HIS A 30 -2.98 -10.91 13.40
C HIS A 30 -3.56 -9.58 13.87
N TRP A 31 -3.63 -8.62 12.94
CA TRP A 31 -4.33 -7.37 13.20
C TRP A 31 -5.84 -7.62 13.31
N TYR A 32 -6.47 -7.07 14.36
CA TYR A 32 -7.92 -7.18 14.55
C TYR A 32 -8.71 -6.64 13.34
N PHE A 33 -8.24 -5.54 12.74
CA PHE A 33 -8.81 -4.96 11.52
C PHE A 33 -8.74 -5.89 10.30
N LEU A 34 -7.74 -6.79 10.22
CA LEU A 34 -7.60 -7.75 9.11
C LEU A 34 -8.14 -9.15 9.43
N ALA A 35 -8.65 -9.38 10.64
CA ALA A 35 -9.18 -10.68 11.05
C ALA A 35 -10.38 -11.14 10.21
N TRP A 36 -11.12 -10.21 9.59
CA TRP A 36 -12.20 -10.56 8.66
C TRP A 36 -11.69 -11.30 7.41
N LEU A 37 -10.45 -11.01 6.98
CA LEU A 37 -9.80 -11.66 5.86
C LEU A 37 -9.45 -13.12 6.20
N GLU A 38 -9.15 -13.40 7.47
CA GLU A 38 -8.81 -14.74 7.94
C GLU A 38 -10.02 -15.69 7.96
N ARG A 39 -11.25 -15.15 7.96
CA ARG A 39 -12.48 -15.96 7.79
C ARG A 39 -12.55 -16.66 6.44
N ALA A 40 -11.93 -16.09 5.41
CA ALA A 40 -11.86 -16.71 4.07
C ALA A 40 -10.78 -17.80 3.98
N GLY A 41 -9.91 -17.91 4.99
CA GLY A 41 -8.83 -18.89 5.06
C GLY A 41 -7.45 -18.26 5.21
N ARG A 42 -6.58 -18.90 5.99
CA ARG A 42 -5.25 -18.38 6.36
C ARG A 42 -4.35 -18.11 5.15
N LEU A 43 -4.33 -19.01 4.16
CA LEU A 43 -3.54 -18.83 2.94
C LEU A 43 -4.03 -17.64 2.09
N LEU A 44 -5.34 -17.48 1.94
CA LEU A 44 -5.90 -16.35 1.19
C LEU A 44 -5.66 -15.03 1.91
N ALA A 45 -5.76 -15.01 3.24
CA ALA A 45 -5.44 -13.84 4.03
C ALA A 45 -3.98 -13.40 3.85
N PHE A 46 -3.03 -14.35 3.88
CA PHE A 46 -1.63 -14.08 3.64
C PHE A 46 -1.37 -13.49 2.25
N ILE A 47 -1.95 -14.09 1.19
CA ILE A 47 -1.82 -13.61 -0.19
C ILE A 47 -2.37 -12.19 -0.33
N LEU A 48 -3.52 -11.91 0.25
CA LEU A 48 -4.13 -10.58 0.21
C LEU A 48 -3.31 -9.54 0.98
N LYS A 49 -2.69 -9.90 2.10
CA LYS A 49 -1.75 -9.03 2.83
C LYS A 49 -0.51 -8.71 1.99
N ILE A 50 0.03 -9.68 1.25
CA ILE A 50 1.12 -9.44 0.28
C ILE A 50 0.68 -8.49 -0.82
N LEU A 51 -0.52 -8.71 -1.39
CA LEU A 51 -1.10 -7.78 -2.37
C LEU A 51 -1.24 -6.37 -1.80
N MET A 52 -1.62 -6.24 -0.53
CA MET A 52 -1.73 -4.94 0.15
C MET A 52 -0.38 -4.21 0.22
N VAL A 53 0.71 -4.94 0.51
CA VAL A 53 2.08 -4.41 0.45
C VAL A 53 2.42 -3.96 -0.97
N LEU A 54 2.18 -4.81 -1.97
CA LEU A 54 2.47 -4.51 -3.37
C LEU A 54 1.73 -3.26 -3.85
N VAL A 55 0.44 -3.14 -3.52
CA VAL A 55 -0.37 -1.96 -3.85
C VAL A 55 0.18 -0.72 -3.15
N GLY A 56 0.59 -0.81 -1.88
CA GLY A 56 1.26 0.27 -1.17
C GLY A 56 2.53 0.75 -1.88
N VAL A 57 3.39 -0.18 -2.29
CA VAL A 57 4.60 0.13 -3.08
C VAL A 57 4.24 0.77 -4.42
N LEU A 58 3.28 0.20 -5.15
CA LEU A 58 2.83 0.73 -6.44
C LEU A 58 2.30 2.16 -6.31
N LEU A 59 1.54 2.47 -5.26
CA LEU A 59 1.08 3.84 -4.99
C LEU A 59 2.24 4.79 -4.73
N ILE A 60 3.25 4.37 -3.97
CA ILE A 60 4.45 5.19 -3.72
C ILE A 60 5.21 5.44 -5.03
N VAL A 61 5.42 4.40 -5.84
CA VAL A 61 6.12 4.49 -7.11
C VAL A 61 5.34 5.38 -8.08
N PHE A 62 4.03 5.17 -8.21
CA PHE A 62 3.17 5.97 -9.09
C PHE A 62 3.11 7.43 -8.65
N ALA A 63 3.04 7.71 -7.35
CA ALA A 63 3.09 9.07 -6.82
C ALA A 63 4.46 9.74 -7.01
N ARG A 64 5.54 8.96 -7.11
CA ARG A 64 6.89 9.42 -7.44
C ARG A 64 7.11 9.61 -8.94
N THR A 65 6.47 8.81 -9.78
CA THR A 65 6.52 8.94 -11.24
C THR A 65 5.75 10.19 -11.64
N ASP A 66 6.50 11.28 -11.76
CA ASP A 66 5.99 12.62 -11.96
C ASP A 66 5.55 12.85 -13.42
N TRP A 67 4.40 12.29 -13.81
CA TRP A 67 3.73 12.60 -15.09
C TRP A 67 3.32 14.09 -15.22
N GLU A 68 3.46 14.87 -14.15
CA GLU A 68 3.09 16.29 -14.11
C GLU A 68 4.24 17.23 -14.47
N LYS A 69 5.48 16.72 -14.57
CA LYS A 69 6.59 17.48 -15.18
C LYS A 69 6.40 17.65 -16.69
N GLU A 70 5.87 16.63 -17.36
CA GLU A 70 5.65 16.64 -18.82
C GLU A 70 4.52 17.60 -19.26
N LYS A 71 3.55 17.87 -18.39
CA LYS A 71 2.43 18.78 -18.69
C LYS A 71 2.77 20.27 -18.52
N ARG A 72 3.90 20.61 -17.90
CA ARG A 72 4.36 22.00 -17.75
C ARG A 72 5.30 22.43 -18.87
N GLU A 73 6.10 21.51 -19.42
CA GLU A 73 7.02 21.81 -20.53
C GLU A 73 6.32 21.86 -21.90
N SER A 74 5.19 21.17 -22.09
CA SER A 74 4.46 21.20 -23.38
C SER A 74 3.55 22.43 -23.59
N SER A 75 3.55 23.40 -22.67
CA SER A 75 2.72 24.62 -22.75
C SER A 75 3.53 25.92 -22.67
N GLU A 76 4.87 25.83 -22.75
CA GLU A 76 5.78 26.96 -23.00
C GLU A 76 6.31 26.93 -24.43
#